data_AF-W1YC03-F1
#
_entry.id   AF-W1YC03-F1
#
_cell.length_a   1.000
_cell.length_b   1.000
_cell.length_c   1.000
_cell.angle_alpha   90.00
_cell.angle_beta   90.00
_cell.angle_gamma   90.00
#
_symmetry.space_group_name_H-M   'P 1'
#
loop_
_entity.id
_entity.type
_entity.pdbx_description
1 polymer ?
#
loop_
_entity_poly.entity_id
_entity_poly.type
_entity_poly.pdbx_seq_one_letter_code
_entity_poly.pdbx_strand_id
1 'polypeptide(L)' 'VVPASGKVLTGGVDANALHRPKRFFGAARNVEEGGSLTIIATALIDTGSKMDEVIYEEFKGTGNMELHLSRK' A
#
# COMPACT_ATOMS: atom_id res chain seq x y z
N VAL A 1 14.03 -12.92 5.37
CA VAL A 1 13.28 -13.59 4.29
C VAL A 1 11.85 -13.79 4.76
N VAL A 2 10.84 -13.40 3.98
CA VAL A 2 9.42 -13.65 4.32
C VAL A 2 9.07 -15.05 3.81
N PRO A 3 8.62 -15.99 4.67
CA PRO A 3 8.15 -17.29 4.21
C PRO A 3 6.96 -17.13 3.27
N ALA A 4 6.91 -17.92 2.20
CA ALA A 4 5.75 -17.95 1.31
C ALA A 4 4.48 -18.29 2.12
N SER A 5 3.41 -17.54 1.92
CA SER A 5 2.13 -17.74 2.63
C SER A 5 1.37 -18.97 2.17
N GLY A 6 1.74 -19.51 1.00
CA GLY A 6 0.94 -20.50 0.27
C GLY A 6 -0.35 -19.91 -0.33
N LYS A 7 -0.58 -18.59 -0.17
CA LYS A 7 -1.74 -17.86 -0.70
C LYS A 7 -1.26 -16.75 -1.62
N VAL A 8 -1.24 -17.05 -2.90
CA VAL A 8 -0.92 -16.09 -3.95
C VAL A 8 -2.22 -15.40 -4.38
N LEU A 9 -2.25 -14.08 -4.26
CA LEU A 9 -3.33 -13.24 -4.75
C LEU A 9 -3.36 -13.26 -6.27
N THR A 10 -4.51 -12.92 -6.84
CA THR A 10 -4.61 -12.60 -8.26
C THR A 10 -3.54 -11.55 -8.60
N GLY A 11 -2.84 -11.69 -9.74
CA GLY A 11 -1.68 -10.84 -10.07
C GLY A 11 -0.32 -11.36 -9.58
N GLY A 12 -0.26 -12.52 -8.93
CA GLY A 12 1.01 -13.20 -8.61
C GLY A 12 1.70 -12.71 -7.33
N VAL A 13 0.99 -11.96 -6.49
CA VAL A 13 1.52 -11.39 -5.24
C VAL A 13 1.25 -12.34 -4.07
N ASP A 14 2.29 -12.71 -3.34
CA ASP A 14 2.11 -13.44 -2.07
C ASP A 14 1.44 -12.52 -1.03
N ALA A 15 0.37 -12.98 -0.38
CA ALA A 15 -0.35 -12.16 0.60
C ALA A 15 0.53 -11.63 1.75
N ASN A 16 1.57 -12.38 2.16
CA ASN A 16 2.50 -11.93 3.19
C ASN A 16 3.42 -10.80 2.71
N ALA A 17 3.62 -10.63 1.41
CA ALA A 17 4.46 -9.59 0.86
C ALA A 17 3.91 -8.19 1.17
N LEU A 18 2.58 -8.05 1.31
CA LEU A 18 1.92 -6.78 1.59
C LEU A 18 1.93 -6.40 3.07
N HIS A 19 2.19 -7.34 3.98
CA HIS A 19 2.12 -7.11 5.42
C HIS A 19 3.12 -6.03 5.89
N ARG A 20 4.38 -6.11 5.45
CA ARG A 20 5.41 -5.12 5.82
C ARG A 20 5.12 -3.73 5.23
N PRO A 21 4.84 -3.59 3.93
CA PRO A 21 4.41 -2.33 3.33
C PRO A 21 3.19 -1.69 4.01
N LYS A 22 2.12 -2.45 4.29
CA LYS A 22 0.93 -1.92 4.99
C LYS A 22 1.26 -1.42 6.39
N ARG A 23 2.07 -2.16 7.15
CA ARG A 23 2.54 -1.75 8.49
C ARG A 23 3.39 -0.48 8.43
N PHE A 24 4.24 -0.33 7.41
CA PHE A 24 5.04 0.88 7.22
C PHE A 24 4.14 2.09 6.92
N PHE A 25 3.22 1.96 5.96
CA PHE A 25 2.32 3.07 5.59
C PHE A 25 1.38 3.46 6.73
N GLY A 26 0.82 2.49 7.46
CA GLY A 26 0.01 2.71 8.67
C GLY A 26 0.79 3.19 9.90
N ALA A 27 2.10 3.40 9.80
CA ALA A 27 2.87 4.07 10.86
C ALA A 27 2.55 5.57 10.92
N ALA A 28 2.13 6.19 9.80
CA ALA A 28 1.74 7.59 9.75
C ALA A 28 0.60 7.88 10.74
N ARG A 29 0.82 8.84 11.64
CA ARG A 29 -0.14 9.24 12.67
C ARG A 29 0.28 10.55 13.30
N ASN A 30 -0.71 11.29 13.78
CA ASN A 30 -0.51 12.34 14.77
C ASN A 30 -0.56 11.71 16.17
N VAL A 31 0.44 11.92 17.01
CA VAL A 31 0.47 11.36 18.37
C VAL A 31 0.02 12.45 19.35
N GLU A 32 -0.97 12.16 20.21
CA GLU A 32 -1.62 13.16 21.08
C GLU A 32 -0.63 13.94 21.98
N GLU A 33 0.36 13.27 22.57
CA GLU A 33 1.37 13.88 23.45
C GLU A 33 2.78 13.84 22.85
N GLY A 34 2.88 13.85 21.51
CA GLY A 34 4.15 13.69 20.81
C GLY A 34 4.28 14.54 19.54
N GLY A 35 5.18 14.10 18.66
CA GLY A 35 5.27 14.63 17.30
C GLY A 35 4.29 13.95 16.35
N SER A 36 4.37 14.33 15.08
CA SER A 36 3.62 13.70 14.00
C SER A 36 4.55 13.00 13.02
N LEU A 37 4.08 11.88 12.46
CA LEU A 37 4.70 11.22 11.32
C LEU A 37 3.73 11.30 10.14
N THR A 38 4.13 12.04 9.11
CA THR A 38 3.40 12.10 7.84
C THR A 38 4.14 11.23 6.81
N ILE A 39 3.42 10.31 6.18
CA ILE A 39 3.92 9.51 5.05
C ILE A 39 3.07 9.85 3.83
N ILE A 40 3.73 10.29 2.77
CA ILE A 40 3.13 10.45 1.45
C ILE A 40 3.77 9.39 0.56
N ALA A 41 2.97 8.48 0.02
CA ALA A 41 3.41 7.41 -0.85
C ALA A 41 2.73 7.53 -2.22
N THR A 42 3.45 7.16 -3.27
CA THR A 42 2.89 7.07 -4.63
C THR A 42 2.36 5.67 -4.87
N ALA A 43 1.15 5.55 -5.41
CA ALA A 43 0.64 4.32 -5.98
C ALA A 43 0.60 4.45 -7.50
N LEU A 44 1.26 3.52 -8.19
CA LEU A 44 1.17 3.46 -9.65
C LEU A 44 -0.17 2.85 -10.03
N ILE A 45 -0.90 3.53 -10.92
CA ILE A 45 -2.18 3.08 -11.48
C ILE A 45 -2.10 3.14 -13.01
N ASP A 46 -2.99 2.40 -13.67
CA ASP A 46 -3.08 2.31 -15.13
C ASP A 46 -1.75 1.90 -15.80
N THR A 47 -0.98 1.02 -15.15
CA THR A 47 0.28 0.50 -15.69
C THR A 47 0.08 -0.70 -16.64
N GLY A 48 -1.12 -1.30 -16.62
CA GLY A 48 -1.41 -2.58 -17.29
C GLY A 48 -0.92 -3.81 -16.52
N SER A 49 -0.29 -3.62 -15.35
CA SER A 49 0.15 -4.70 -14.47
C SER A 49 -0.96 -5.09 -13.50
N LYS A 50 -1.43 -6.35 -13.59
CA LYS A 50 -2.36 -6.91 -12.60
C LYS A 50 -1.80 -6.89 -11.18
N MET A 51 -0.48 -6.98 -11.04
CA MET A 51 0.18 -6.88 -9.74
C MET A 51 0.02 -5.48 -9.15
N ASP A 52 0.21 -4.43 -9.95
CA ASP A 52 0.06 -3.06 -9.51
C ASP A 52 -1.40 -2.75 -9.17
N GLU A 53 -2.35 -3.23 -9.97
CA GLU A 53 -3.79 -3.14 -9.69
C GLU A 53 -4.11 -3.78 -8.33
N VAL A 54 -3.63 -4.99 -8.07
CA VAL A 54 -3.88 -5.69 -6.79
C VAL A 54 -3.20 -5.00 -5.62
N ILE A 55 -1.97 -4.49 -5.79
CA ILE A 55 -1.31 -3.70 -4.75
C ILE A 55 -2.13 -2.43 -4.47
N TYR A 56 -2.59 -1.73 -5.49
CA TYR A 56 -3.40 -0.53 -5.32
C TYR A 56 -4.70 -0.83 -4.56
N GLU A 57 -5.46 -1.84 -4.98
CA GLU A 57 -6.69 -2.26 -4.29
C GLU A 57 -6.44 -2.66 -2.83
N GLU A 58 -5.37 -3.38 -2.56
CA GLU A 58 -5.01 -3.81 -1.20
C GLU A 58 -4.64 -2.65 -0.27
N PHE A 59 -4.18 -1.53 -0.84
CA PHE A 59 -3.80 -0.34 -0.09
C PHE A 59 -4.92 0.70 0.04
N LYS A 60 -6.00 0.60 -0.75
CA LYS A 60 -7.18 1.44 -0.57
C LYS A 60 -7.69 1.38 0.86
N GLY A 61 -8.04 2.54 1.41
CA GLY A 61 -8.51 2.67 2.80
C GLY A 61 -7.43 2.59 3.87
N THR A 62 -6.15 2.42 3.53
CA THR A 62 -5.04 2.51 4.52
C THR A 62 -4.64 3.97 4.79
N GLY A 63 -4.77 4.84 3.79
CA GLY A 63 -4.50 6.27 3.91
C GLY A 63 -5.74 7.07 4.32
N ASN A 64 -5.52 8.31 4.75
CA ASN A 64 -6.58 9.27 5.09
C ASN A 64 -6.65 10.49 4.15
N MET A 65 -5.80 10.51 3.12
CA MET A 65 -5.76 11.53 2.08
C MET A 65 -5.36 10.88 0.77
N GLU A 66 -6.03 11.25 -0.33
CA GLU A 66 -5.70 10.79 -1.68
C GLU A 66 -5.51 11.99 -2.61
N LEU A 67 -4.49 11.94 -3.45
CA LEU A 67 -4.22 12.92 -4.50
C LEU A 67 -4.17 12.18 -5.84
N HIS A 68 -5.19 12.39 -6.67
CA HIS A 68 -5.32 11.70 -7.94
C HIS A 68 -4.73 12.56 -9.06
N LEU A 69 -3.72 12.03 -9.74
CA LEU A 69 -3.10 12.68 -10.90
C LEU A 69 -3.75 12.17 -12.19
N SER A 70 -4.20 13.10 -13.04
CA SER A 70 -4.78 12.76 -14.35
C SER A 70 -3.71 12.73 -15.43
N ARG A 71 -3.69 11.67 -16.25
CA ARG A 71 -2.67 11.42 -17.30
C ARG A 71 -2.85 12.26 -18.59
N LYS A 72 -3.81 13.20 -18.64
CA LYS A 72 -4.20 13.96 -19.85
C LYS A 72 -3.10 14.16 -20.90
#